data_AF-A0A3D1E5R6-F1
#
_entry.id   AF-A0A3D1E5R6-F1
#
_cell.length_a   1.000
_cell.length_b   1.000
_cell.length_c   1.000
_cell.angle_alpha   90.00
_cell.angle_beta   90.00
_cell.angle_gamma   90.00
#
_symmetry.space_group_name_H-M   'P 1'
#
loop_
_entity.id
_entity.type
_entity.pdbx_description
1 polymer ?
#
loop_
_entity_poly.entity_id
_entity_poly.type
_entity_poly.pdbx_seq_one_letter_code
_entity_poly.pdbx_strand_id
1 'polypeptide(L)'
;DQMFADVFRLSQRVYEDTEGFFDPTVGPLVNAWGFGPESVSGDREAIMDSLRQLVGFNQVLLDMQNQVSFQKKGMYLDFNAVAKGYAIDRMGYMLDQRGYANYLIEVGGEVLVKGKNTIKNSLWRIGIDDPSSGDRSQPIRTITLTKGAMASSGNYRKFVLDSVTGQKFVHTINPITGKAQPSSTLAVSVIAPDCATADAYATAFMAMGIERTQAWVTRQQCAGRVDECLEVFAVYAAPDGSLLTWETPGFGTR
;
A
#
# COMPACT_ATOMS: atom_id res chain seq x y z
N ASP A 1 -3.28 -18.08 14.34
CA ASP A 1 -1.90 -18.61 14.45
C ASP A 1 -0.90 -17.43 14.51
N GLN A 2 0.40 -17.69 14.56
CA GLN A 2 1.42 -16.62 14.63
C GLN A 2 1.46 -15.75 13.37
N MET A 3 1.28 -16.33 12.17
CA MET A 3 1.34 -15.58 10.92
C MET A 3 0.23 -14.54 10.85
N PHE A 4 -0.98 -14.93 11.27
CA PHE A 4 -2.09 -14.00 11.41
C PHE A 4 -1.76 -12.87 12.39
N ALA A 5 -1.16 -13.20 13.54
CA ALA A 5 -0.82 -12.22 14.57
C ALA A 5 0.26 -11.22 14.10
N ASP A 6 1.22 -11.67 13.29
CA ASP A 6 2.25 -10.80 12.70
C ASP A 6 1.62 -9.79 11.74
N VAL A 7 0.75 -10.25 10.83
CA VAL A 7 -0.01 -9.38 9.91
C VAL A 7 -0.91 -8.40 10.67
N PHE A 8 -1.60 -8.86 11.71
CA PHE A 8 -2.46 -8.02 12.54
C PHE A 8 -1.66 -6.89 13.23
N ARG A 9 -0.53 -7.23 13.86
CA ARG A 9 0.28 -6.24 14.59
C ARG A 9 0.95 -5.23 13.66
N LEU A 10 1.43 -5.68 12.49
CA LEU A 10 1.94 -4.76 11.47
C LEU A 10 0.82 -3.82 11.00
N SER A 11 -0.35 -4.37 10.68
CA SER A 11 -1.52 -3.58 10.30
C SER A 11 -1.92 -2.57 11.37
N GLN A 12 -1.78 -2.92 12.65
CA GLN A 12 -2.10 -2.03 13.78
C GLN A 12 -1.12 -0.87 13.84
N ARG A 13 0.18 -1.16 13.72
CA ARG A 13 1.21 -0.12 13.65
C ARG A 13 0.94 0.85 12.52
N VAL A 14 0.71 0.36 11.30
CA VAL A 14 0.46 1.22 10.14
C VAL A 14 -0.85 1.99 10.28
N TYR A 15 -1.90 1.38 10.85
CA TYR A 15 -3.15 2.09 11.18
C TYR A 15 -2.88 3.28 12.11
N GLU A 16 -2.13 3.08 13.19
CA GLU A 16 -1.77 4.12 14.15
C GLU A 16 -0.87 5.19 13.52
N ASP A 17 0.19 4.77 12.83
CA ASP A 17 1.18 5.67 12.19
C ASP A 17 0.57 6.54 11.10
N THR A 18 -0.46 6.04 10.42
CA THR A 18 -1.14 6.74 9.33
C THR A 18 -2.45 7.39 9.78
N GLU A 19 -2.68 7.48 11.09
CA GLU A 19 -3.86 8.14 11.69
C GLU A 19 -5.19 7.58 11.11
N GLY A 20 -5.23 6.27 10.83
CA GLY A 20 -6.39 5.55 10.32
C GLY A 20 -6.60 5.59 8.80
N PHE A 21 -5.67 6.15 8.01
CA PHE A 21 -5.76 6.09 6.55
C PHE A 21 -5.50 4.69 5.98
N PHE A 22 -4.70 3.89 6.68
CA PHE A 22 -4.65 2.45 6.51
C PHE A 22 -5.59 1.80 7.51
N ASP A 23 -6.70 1.21 7.07
CA ASP A 23 -7.65 0.54 7.98
C ASP A 23 -8.10 -0.82 7.40
N PRO A 24 -7.62 -1.95 7.95
CA PRO A 24 -8.06 -3.30 7.56
C PRO A 24 -9.56 -3.55 7.73
N THR A 25 -10.29 -2.71 8.46
CA THR A 25 -11.74 -2.85 8.64
C THR A 25 -12.59 -2.14 7.61
N VAL A 26 -11.97 -1.48 6.61
CA VAL A 26 -12.67 -0.69 5.57
C VAL A 26 -13.56 -1.53 4.64
N GLY A 27 -13.44 -2.87 4.68
CA GLY A 27 -14.17 -3.83 3.85
C GLY A 27 -15.66 -3.55 3.62
N PRO A 28 -16.48 -3.23 4.64
CA PRO A 28 -17.90 -2.94 4.46
C PRO A 28 -18.16 -1.72 3.57
N LEU A 29 -17.29 -0.70 3.65
CA LEU A 29 -17.34 0.47 2.79
C LEU A 29 -16.88 0.12 1.37
N VAL A 30 -15.80 -0.66 1.24
CA VAL A 30 -15.27 -1.16 -0.04
C VAL A 30 -16.33 -1.93 -0.82
N ASN A 31 -17.05 -2.82 -0.14
CA ASN A 31 -18.16 -3.58 -0.71
C ASN A 31 -19.33 -2.65 -1.12
N ALA A 32 -19.71 -1.69 -0.28
CA ALA A 32 -20.81 -0.76 -0.57
C ALA A 32 -20.54 0.18 -1.76
N TRP A 33 -19.29 0.54 -1.98
CA TRP A 33 -18.86 1.30 -3.17
C TRP A 33 -18.66 0.42 -4.41
N GLY A 34 -18.79 -0.90 -4.29
CA GLY A 34 -18.64 -1.85 -5.41
C GLY A 34 -17.20 -2.11 -5.82
N PHE A 35 -16.23 -1.81 -4.95
CA PHE A 35 -14.81 -2.10 -5.17
C PHE A 35 -14.38 -3.43 -4.56
N GLY A 36 -15.22 -4.02 -3.71
CA GLY A 36 -14.95 -5.30 -3.05
C GLY A 36 -15.65 -6.49 -3.72
N PRO A 37 -15.39 -7.71 -3.21
CA PRO A 37 -15.92 -8.95 -3.79
C PRO A 37 -17.42 -9.12 -3.55
N GLU A 38 -17.99 -8.46 -2.54
CA GLU A 38 -19.41 -8.56 -2.21
C GLU A 38 -20.21 -7.41 -2.83
N SER A 39 -21.33 -7.73 -3.46
CA SER A 39 -22.29 -6.73 -3.93
C SER A 39 -23.23 -6.32 -2.80
N VAL A 40 -23.28 -5.02 -2.50
CA VAL A 40 -24.27 -4.47 -1.57
C VAL A 40 -25.47 -3.94 -2.35
N SER A 41 -26.65 -4.52 -2.09
CA SER A 41 -27.92 -4.09 -2.67
C SER A 41 -28.63 -3.07 -1.77
N GLY A 42 -29.19 -2.02 -2.34
CA GLY A 42 -29.99 -1.02 -1.62
C GLY A 42 -29.58 0.41 -1.95
N ASP A 43 -30.26 1.38 -1.33
CA ASP A 43 -29.85 2.78 -1.39
C ASP A 43 -28.57 2.98 -0.58
N ARG A 44 -27.47 3.28 -1.28
CA ARG A 44 -26.15 3.47 -0.68
C ARG A 44 -26.18 4.58 0.37
N GLU A 45 -26.85 5.70 0.09
CA GLU A 45 -26.88 6.82 1.02
C GLU A 45 -27.57 6.44 2.33
N ALA A 46 -28.63 5.64 2.26
CA ALA A 46 -29.38 5.17 3.42
C ALA A 46 -28.57 4.24 4.34
N ILE A 47 -27.58 3.51 3.80
CA ILE A 47 -26.80 2.53 4.58
C ILE A 47 -25.41 3.03 5.01
N MET A 48 -24.89 4.11 4.40
CA MET A 48 -23.51 4.53 4.61
C MET A 48 -23.18 4.86 6.07
N ASP A 49 -24.08 5.54 6.78
CA ASP A 49 -23.83 5.91 8.18
C ASP A 49 -23.76 4.71 9.11
N SER A 50 -24.53 3.66 8.82
CA SER A 50 -24.45 2.40 9.56
C SER A 50 -23.14 1.66 9.28
N LEU A 51 -22.72 1.61 8.01
CA LEU A 51 -21.48 0.93 7.61
C LEU A 51 -20.23 1.63 8.17
N ARG A 52 -20.22 2.96 8.23
CA ARG A 52 -19.13 3.74 8.85
C ARG A 52 -18.89 3.33 10.31
N GLN A 53 -19.94 2.98 11.05
CA GLN A 53 -19.78 2.57 12.44
C GLN A 53 -19.08 1.21 12.60
N LEU A 54 -18.99 0.42 11.52
CA LEU A 54 -18.30 -0.87 11.49
C LEU A 54 -16.82 -0.76 11.09
N VAL A 55 -16.35 0.46 10.79
CA VAL A 55 -14.96 0.75 10.42
C VAL A 55 -14.24 1.45 11.56
N GLY A 56 -12.99 1.05 11.78
CA GLY A 56 -12.11 1.49 12.85
C GLY A 56 -11.35 0.29 13.42
N PHE A 57 -10.10 0.10 13.00
CA PHE A 57 -9.28 -1.03 13.46
C PHE A 57 -9.02 -1.02 14.97
N ASN A 58 -9.07 0.15 15.61
CA ASN A 58 -9.03 0.30 17.07
C ASN A 58 -10.19 -0.39 17.82
N GLN A 59 -11.25 -0.79 17.12
CA GLN A 59 -12.38 -1.56 17.65
C GLN A 59 -12.20 -3.08 17.50
N VAL A 60 -11.06 -3.53 16.97
CA VAL A 60 -10.67 -4.94 16.86
C VAL A 60 -9.48 -5.19 17.76
N LEU A 61 -9.58 -6.19 18.63
CA LEU A 61 -8.54 -6.51 19.61
C LEU A 61 -7.95 -7.89 19.33
N LEU A 62 -6.62 -7.98 19.39
CA LEU A 62 -5.88 -9.24 19.42
C LEU A 62 -5.34 -9.47 20.82
N ASP A 63 -5.75 -10.55 21.47
CA ASP A 63 -5.28 -10.88 22.82
C ASP A 63 -3.89 -11.55 22.82
N MET A 64 -3.37 -11.82 24.02
CA MET A 64 -2.07 -12.48 24.21
C MET A 64 -2.03 -13.92 23.70
N GLN A 65 -3.19 -14.53 23.46
CA GLN A 65 -3.35 -15.87 22.90
C GLN A 65 -3.59 -15.83 21.38
N ASN A 66 -3.44 -14.66 20.75
CA ASN A 66 -3.72 -14.40 19.34
C ASN A 66 -5.18 -14.67 18.93
N GLN A 67 -6.15 -14.48 19.84
CA GLN A 67 -7.57 -14.51 19.53
C GLN A 67 -8.07 -13.11 19.20
N VAL A 68 -8.94 -13.02 18.20
CA VAL A 68 -9.52 -11.77 17.72
C VAL A 68 -10.89 -11.58 18.33
N SER A 69 -11.16 -10.37 18.83
CA SER A 69 -12.48 -9.94 19.25
C SER A 69 -12.88 -8.64 18.57
N PHE A 70 -14.17 -8.52 18.27
CA PHE A 70 -14.76 -7.36 17.61
C PHE A 70 -15.69 -6.65 18.59
N GLN A 71 -15.57 -5.32 18.72
CA GLN A 71 -16.49 -4.55 19.57
C GLN A 71 -17.92 -4.49 18.99
N LYS A 72 -18.09 -4.67 17.67
CA LYS A 72 -19.39 -4.63 17.00
C LYS A 72 -19.58 -5.83 16.09
N LYS A 73 -20.80 -6.38 16.10
CA LYS A 73 -21.21 -7.40 15.14
C LYS A 73 -21.29 -6.79 13.74
N GLY A 74 -20.75 -7.47 12.74
CA GLY A 74 -20.76 -7.01 11.34
C GLY A 74 -19.47 -6.30 10.91
N MET A 75 -18.53 -6.08 11.84
CA MET A 75 -17.17 -5.71 11.46
C MET A 75 -16.52 -6.80 10.60
N TYR A 76 -15.63 -6.38 9.72
CA TYR A 76 -14.96 -7.23 8.74
C TYR A 76 -13.46 -6.94 8.79
N LEU A 77 -12.61 -7.94 8.58
CA LEU A 77 -11.18 -7.76 8.42
C LEU A 77 -10.76 -8.10 6.99
N ASP A 78 -10.11 -7.15 6.35
CA ASP A 78 -9.46 -7.27 5.07
C ASP A 78 -7.96 -6.95 5.20
N PHE A 79 -7.11 -7.95 5.02
CA PHE A 79 -5.66 -7.79 5.04
C PHE A 79 -5.04 -7.80 3.62
N ASN A 80 -5.83 -7.59 2.56
CA ASN A 80 -5.34 -7.60 1.18
C ASN A 80 -4.17 -6.64 0.94
N ALA A 81 -4.12 -5.53 1.68
CA ALA A 81 -3.07 -4.50 1.59
C ALA A 81 -1.76 -4.84 2.34
N VAL A 82 -1.63 -6.04 2.91
CA VAL A 82 -0.44 -6.48 3.68
C VAL A 82 -0.12 -7.95 3.45
N ALA A 83 -1.15 -8.78 3.33
CA ALA A 83 -1.02 -10.23 3.30
C ALA A 83 -0.18 -10.73 2.11
N LYS A 84 -0.22 -10.02 0.98
CA LYS A 84 0.58 -10.36 -0.20
C LYS A 84 2.07 -10.09 0.07
N GLY A 85 2.42 -8.89 0.53
CA GLY A 85 3.77 -8.59 0.98
C GLY A 85 4.28 -9.59 2.02
N TYR A 86 3.46 -9.91 3.03
CA TYR A 86 3.82 -10.89 4.05
C TYR A 86 4.07 -12.29 3.48
N ALA A 87 3.27 -12.75 2.51
CA ALA A 87 3.51 -14.02 1.83
C ALA A 87 4.86 -14.03 1.09
N ILE A 88 5.23 -12.93 0.44
CA ILE A 88 6.54 -12.74 -0.21
C ILE A 88 7.67 -12.83 0.82
N ASP A 89 7.51 -12.20 1.98
CA ASP A 89 8.49 -12.28 3.07
C ASP A 89 8.67 -13.71 3.58
N ARG A 90 7.58 -14.47 3.70
CA ARG A 90 7.65 -15.90 4.07
C ARG A 90 8.37 -16.74 3.02
N MET A 91 8.22 -16.43 1.74
CA MET A 91 8.98 -17.08 0.67
C MET A 91 10.47 -16.73 0.75
N GLY A 92 10.81 -15.46 1.01
CA GLY A 92 12.20 -15.03 1.24
C GLY A 92 12.82 -15.75 2.44
N TYR A 93 12.12 -15.80 3.57
CA TYR A 93 12.55 -16.54 4.76
C TYR A 93 12.79 -18.03 4.45
N MET A 94 11.91 -18.64 3.67
CA MET A 94 12.06 -20.03 3.25
C MET A 94 13.32 -20.26 2.38
N LEU A 95 13.66 -19.32 1.49
CA LEU A 95 14.90 -19.39 0.69
C LEU A 95 16.14 -19.21 1.57
N ASP A 96 16.06 -18.32 2.56
CA ASP A 96 17.13 -18.09 3.54
C ASP A 96 17.43 -19.35 4.36
N GLN A 97 16.38 -20.04 4.84
CA GLN A 97 16.53 -21.31 5.55
C GLN A 97 17.17 -22.42 4.69
N ARG A 98 17.12 -22.30 3.36
CA ARG A 98 17.79 -23.22 2.42
C ARG A 98 19.19 -22.75 2.00
N GLY A 99 19.68 -21.63 2.52
CA GLY A 99 21.02 -21.11 2.25
C GLY A 99 21.16 -20.37 0.91
N TYR A 100 20.06 -19.96 0.27
CA TYR A 100 20.13 -19.15 -0.94
C TYR A 100 20.57 -17.72 -0.61
N ALA A 101 21.75 -17.32 -1.08
CA ALA A 101 22.28 -15.98 -0.84
C ALA A 101 21.81 -14.92 -1.86
N ASN A 102 21.21 -15.35 -2.98
CA ASN A 102 20.82 -14.46 -4.07
C ASN A 102 19.46 -14.86 -4.61
N TYR A 103 18.47 -13.97 -4.56
CA TYR A 103 17.16 -14.18 -5.15
C TYR A 103 16.44 -12.86 -5.44
N LEU A 104 15.50 -12.92 -6.37
CA LEU A 104 14.46 -11.93 -6.58
C LEU A 104 13.14 -12.71 -6.61
N ILE A 105 12.20 -12.31 -5.77
CA ILE A 105 10.83 -12.83 -5.73
C ILE A 105 9.94 -11.70 -6.22
N GLU A 106 9.03 -12.01 -7.13
CA GLU A 106 8.00 -11.07 -7.61
C GLU A 106 6.66 -11.79 -7.59
N VAL A 107 5.65 -11.15 -6.99
CA VAL A 107 4.27 -11.62 -7.02
C VAL A 107 3.34 -10.42 -7.14
N GLY A 108 2.75 -10.21 -8.31
CA GLY A 108 1.71 -9.20 -8.50
C GLY A 108 2.23 -7.76 -8.64
N GLY A 109 3.53 -7.58 -8.90
CA GLY A 109 4.21 -6.29 -8.95
C GLY A 109 5.01 -5.97 -7.69
N GLU A 110 4.73 -6.63 -6.57
CA GLU A 110 5.51 -6.54 -5.34
C GLU A 110 6.75 -7.43 -5.43
N VAL A 111 7.89 -6.90 -4.98
CA VAL A 111 9.19 -7.55 -5.12
C VAL A 111 9.95 -7.62 -3.80
N LEU A 112 10.68 -8.71 -3.59
CA LEU A 112 11.66 -8.89 -2.52
C LEU A 112 12.98 -9.35 -3.13
N VAL A 113 14.08 -8.70 -2.77
CA VAL A 113 15.40 -9.03 -3.29
C VAL A 113 16.41 -9.33 -2.18
N LYS A 114 17.39 -10.15 -2.54
CA LYS A 114 18.60 -10.39 -1.77
C LYS A 114 19.78 -10.67 -2.69
N GLY A 115 20.94 -10.11 -2.37
CA GLY A 115 22.17 -10.34 -3.10
C GLY A 115 22.16 -9.69 -4.49
N LYS A 116 22.61 -10.43 -5.51
CA LYS A 116 22.76 -9.95 -6.88
C LYS A 116 22.32 -10.98 -7.92
N ASN A 117 22.11 -10.53 -9.15
CA ASN A 117 21.98 -11.42 -10.29
C ASN A 117 23.36 -12.03 -10.62
N THR A 118 23.54 -13.31 -10.31
CA THR A 118 24.81 -14.02 -10.52
C THR A 118 25.07 -14.38 -11.98
N ILE A 119 24.02 -14.56 -12.79
CA ILE A 119 24.14 -14.88 -14.23
C ILE A 119 24.66 -13.67 -15.01
N LYS A 120 24.12 -12.47 -14.74
CA LYS A 120 24.52 -11.22 -15.40
C LYS A 120 25.64 -10.47 -14.66
N ASN A 121 26.04 -10.95 -13.48
CA ASN A 121 26.95 -10.27 -12.55
C ASN A 121 26.57 -8.80 -12.31
N SER A 122 25.30 -8.54 -12.01
CA SER A 122 24.75 -7.20 -11.82
C SER A 122 23.83 -7.13 -10.60
N LEU A 123 23.55 -5.92 -10.10
CA LEU A 123 22.48 -5.73 -9.12
C LEU A 123 21.11 -6.09 -9.73
N TRP A 124 20.14 -6.38 -8.87
CA TRP A 124 18.75 -6.57 -9.29
C TRP A 124 18.20 -5.24 -9.78
N ARG A 125 17.68 -5.21 -11.01
CA ARG A 125 17.04 -4.03 -11.61
C ARG A 125 15.53 -4.20 -11.53
N ILE A 126 14.86 -3.20 -10.97
CA ILE A 126 13.42 -3.21 -10.77
C ILE A 126 12.84 -2.00 -11.49
N GLY A 127 11.85 -2.24 -12.35
CA GLY A 127 11.10 -1.19 -13.03
C GLY A 127 9.87 -0.79 -12.23
N ILE A 128 9.56 0.50 -12.21
CA ILE A 128 8.30 1.05 -11.72
C ILE A 128 7.46 1.39 -12.95
N ASP A 129 6.26 0.80 -13.04
CA ASP A 129 5.33 1.02 -14.14
C ASP A 129 4.89 2.49 -14.21
N ASP A 130 4.78 3.03 -15.43
CA ASP A 130 4.17 4.34 -15.68
C ASP A 130 2.62 4.21 -15.69
N PRO A 131 1.88 4.85 -14.75
CA PRO A 131 0.41 4.82 -14.74
C PRO A 131 -0.25 5.55 -15.91
N SER A 132 0.50 6.33 -16.68
CA SER A 132 0.03 6.98 -17.89
C SER A 132 0.20 6.12 -19.14
N SER A 133 1.05 5.10 -19.07
CA SER A 133 1.36 4.20 -20.17
C SER A 133 0.56 2.90 -20.06
N GLY A 134 -0.04 2.46 -21.16
CA GLY A 134 -0.55 1.09 -21.28
C GLY A 134 0.56 0.06 -21.49
N ASP A 135 1.78 0.50 -21.76
CA ASP A 135 2.93 -0.33 -22.10
C ASP A 135 3.90 -0.45 -20.91
N ARG A 136 3.96 -1.67 -20.35
CA ARG A 136 4.87 -2.03 -19.25
C ARG A 136 6.33 -2.21 -19.68
N SER A 137 6.63 -2.18 -20.98
CA SER A 137 8.00 -2.27 -21.47
C SER A 137 8.82 -1.01 -21.19
N GLN A 138 8.16 0.10 -20.84
CA GLN A 138 8.78 1.39 -20.54
C GLN A 138 8.46 1.82 -19.09
N PRO A 139 9.32 1.48 -18.12
CA PRO A 139 9.12 1.93 -16.75
C PRO A 139 9.37 3.44 -16.63
N ILE A 140 8.54 4.14 -15.85
CA ILE A 140 8.76 5.56 -15.53
C ILE A 140 10.04 5.78 -14.71
N ARG A 141 10.43 4.75 -13.94
CA ARG A 141 11.64 4.75 -13.13
C ARG A 141 12.22 3.34 -13.05
N THR A 142 13.54 3.23 -13.09
CA THR A 142 14.24 1.97 -12.81
C THR A 142 15.18 2.18 -11.64
N ILE A 143 15.12 1.29 -10.66
CA ILE A 143 15.99 1.29 -9.48
C ILE A 143 16.84 0.01 -9.44
N THR A 144 17.87 0.03 -8.61
CA THR A 144 18.64 -1.17 -8.28
C THR A 144 18.61 -1.43 -6.80
N LEU A 145 18.34 -2.68 -6.41
CA LEU A 145 18.32 -3.08 -5.00
C LEU A 145 19.24 -4.29 -4.78
N THR A 146 19.89 -4.30 -3.62
CA THR A 146 20.72 -5.44 -3.16
C THR A 146 20.03 -6.26 -2.07
N LYS A 147 19.11 -5.64 -1.34
CA LYS A 147 18.34 -6.24 -0.25
C LYS A 147 17.05 -5.45 -0.04
N GLY A 148 16.08 -6.06 0.62
CA GLY A 148 14.80 -5.44 0.97
C GLY A 148 13.75 -5.65 -0.12
N ALA A 149 12.66 -4.92 0.00
CA ALA A 149 11.47 -5.10 -0.81
C ALA A 149 10.98 -3.78 -1.39
N MET A 150 10.17 -3.88 -2.44
CA MET A 150 9.39 -2.78 -2.97
C MET A 150 7.97 -3.24 -3.26
N ALA A 151 6.98 -2.44 -2.90
CA ALA A 151 5.58 -2.65 -3.26
C ALA A 151 5.02 -1.39 -3.92
N SER A 152 4.06 -1.57 -4.82
CA SER A 152 3.43 -0.47 -5.54
C SER A 152 1.91 -0.57 -5.46
N SER A 153 1.28 0.50 -5.00
CA SER A 153 -0.17 0.66 -5.02
C SER A 153 -0.55 1.72 -6.04
N GLY A 154 -1.55 1.45 -6.87
CA GLY A 154 -2.01 2.39 -7.88
C GLY A 154 -3.15 1.80 -8.69
N ASN A 155 -4.02 2.66 -9.22
CA ASN A 155 -5.16 2.23 -10.02
C ASN A 155 -4.92 2.56 -11.50
N TYR A 156 -3.83 2.00 -12.04
CA TYR A 156 -3.24 2.25 -13.37
C TYR A 156 -4.23 2.12 -14.55
N ARG A 157 -5.39 1.47 -14.36
CA ARG A 157 -6.34 1.14 -15.44
C ARG A 157 -7.75 1.73 -15.25
N LYS A 158 -7.99 2.46 -14.15
CA LYS A 158 -9.32 3.00 -13.79
C LYS A 158 -9.26 4.44 -13.29
N PHE A 159 -8.42 5.27 -13.90
CA PHE A 159 -8.53 6.71 -13.68
C PHE A 159 -9.73 7.26 -14.45
N VAL A 160 -10.48 8.15 -13.81
CA VAL A 160 -11.57 8.91 -14.42
C VAL A 160 -11.00 10.25 -14.86
N LEU A 161 -11.39 10.70 -16.05
CA LEU A 161 -11.11 12.07 -16.51
C LEU A 161 -12.28 12.96 -16.08
N ASP A 162 -11.99 14.02 -15.34
CA ASP A 162 -12.97 15.07 -15.10
C ASP A 162 -13.31 15.76 -16.43
N SER A 163 -14.59 15.74 -16.81
CA SER A 163 -15.06 16.29 -18.09
C SER A 163 -14.99 17.82 -18.19
N VAL A 164 -14.85 18.52 -17.07
CA VAL A 164 -14.79 19.98 -16.99
C VAL A 164 -13.35 20.45 -16.85
N THR A 165 -12.58 19.82 -15.96
CA THR A 165 -11.20 20.23 -15.64
C THR A 165 -10.14 19.47 -16.44
N GLY A 166 -10.49 18.32 -17.03
CA GLY A 166 -9.54 17.42 -17.68
C GLY A 166 -8.64 16.66 -16.69
N GLN A 167 -8.85 16.82 -15.38
CA GLN A 167 -8.01 16.22 -14.35
C GLN A 167 -8.22 14.70 -14.26
N LYS A 168 -7.13 13.94 -14.17
CA LYS A 168 -7.17 12.50 -13.91
C LYS A 168 -7.24 12.24 -12.41
N PHE A 169 -8.19 11.40 -11.99
CA PHE A 169 -8.30 10.96 -10.61
C PHE A 169 -8.68 9.49 -10.51
N VAL A 170 -8.37 8.87 -9.38
CA VAL A 170 -8.84 7.51 -9.04
C VAL A 170 -9.80 7.59 -7.86
N HIS A 171 -10.79 6.69 -7.83
CA HIS A 171 -11.61 6.54 -6.63
C HIS A 171 -10.84 5.75 -5.59
N THR A 172 -10.52 6.40 -4.48
CA THR A 172 -10.02 5.76 -3.26
C THR A 172 -11.04 5.98 -2.16
N ILE A 173 -11.30 4.96 -1.34
CA ILE A 173 -12.15 5.11 -0.17
C ILE A 173 -11.29 5.70 0.93
N ASN A 174 -11.72 6.84 1.45
CA ASN A 174 -11.14 7.41 2.65
C ASN A 174 -11.79 6.71 3.87
N PRO A 175 -11.07 5.89 4.65
CA PRO A 175 -11.67 5.11 5.74
C PRO A 175 -12.27 5.99 6.85
N ILE A 176 -11.74 7.19 7.05
CA ILE A 176 -12.18 8.14 8.08
C ILE A 176 -13.54 8.74 7.69
N THR A 177 -13.71 9.16 6.43
CA THR A 177 -14.96 9.78 5.97
C THR A 177 -15.95 8.77 5.41
N GLY A 178 -15.52 7.55 5.12
CA GLY A 178 -16.25 6.52 4.39
C GLY A 178 -16.71 6.88 2.98
N LYS A 179 -16.19 7.98 2.41
CA LYS A 179 -16.52 8.43 1.05
C LYS A 179 -15.49 7.91 0.06
N ALA A 180 -15.96 7.48 -1.11
CA ALA A 180 -15.10 7.39 -2.29
C ALA A 180 -14.78 8.81 -2.75
N GLN A 181 -13.50 9.19 -2.69
CA GLN A 181 -13.05 10.53 -3.07
C GLN A 181 -12.12 10.43 -4.28
N PRO A 182 -12.18 11.42 -5.20
CA PRO A 182 -11.14 11.63 -6.18
C PRO A 182 -9.80 11.82 -5.48
N SER A 183 -8.82 10.98 -5.82
CA SER A 183 -7.43 11.19 -5.45
C SER A 183 -6.63 11.58 -6.68
N SER A 184 -5.84 12.65 -6.55
CA SER A 184 -4.83 13.02 -7.54
C SER A 184 -3.59 12.13 -7.47
N THR A 185 -3.43 11.32 -6.42
CA THR A 185 -2.34 10.35 -6.29
C THR A 185 -2.69 9.10 -7.08
N LEU A 186 -1.91 8.83 -8.13
CA LEU A 186 -2.22 7.79 -9.11
C LEU A 186 -1.50 6.48 -8.82
N ALA A 187 -0.26 6.59 -8.33
CA ALA A 187 0.56 5.47 -7.94
C ALA A 187 1.54 5.89 -6.82
N VAL A 188 1.81 4.97 -5.91
CA VAL A 188 2.86 5.08 -4.90
C VAL A 188 3.63 3.77 -4.85
N SER A 189 4.95 3.86 -4.96
CA SER A 189 5.90 2.78 -4.76
C SER A 189 6.70 3.04 -3.48
N VAL A 190 6.76 2.04 -2.61
CA VAL A 190 7.47 2.11 -1.33
C VAL A 190 8.55 1.05 -1.31
N ILE A 191 9.78 1.42 -0.96
CA ILE A 191 10.87 0.51 -0.64
C ILE A 191 10.98 0.41 0.88
N ALA A 192 11.08 -0.81 1.39
CA ALA A 192 11.20 -1.10 2.82
C ALA A 192 12.10 -2.32 3.08
N PRO A 193 12.50 -2.59 4.34
CA PRO A 193 13.26 -3.79 4.69
C PRO A 193 12.55 -5.11 4.35
N ASP A 194 11.22 -5.12 4.42
CA ASP A 194 10.35 -6.25 4.13
C ASP A 194 9.14 -5.83 3.28
N CYS A 195 8.55 -6.80 2.58
CA CYS A 195 7.54 -6.55 1.58
C CYS A 195 6.17 -6.25 2.22
N ALA A 196 5.84 -6.86 3.36
CA ALA A 196 4.62 -6.56 4.10
C ALA A 196 4.53 -5.09 4.51
N THR A 197 5.62 -4.51 5.01
CA THR A 197 5.70 -3.10 5.37
C THR A 197 5.57 -2.21 4.14
N ALA A 198 6.27 -2.54 3.04
CA ALA A 198 6.15 -1.79 1.79
C ALA A 198 4.70 -1.77 1.26
N ASP A 199 4.02 -2.92 1.26
CA ASP A 199 2.65 -3.11 0.76
C ASP A 199 1.64 -2.27 1.57
N ALA A 200 1.76 -2.35 2.90
CA ALA A 200 0.91 -1.62 3.84
C ALA A 200 1.01 -0.10 3.62
N TYR A 201 2.24 0.42 3.58
CA TYR A 201 2.48 1.85 3.43
C TYR A 201 2.17 2.36 2.03
N ALA A 202 2.41 1.58 0.97
CA ALA A 202 2.01 1.96 -0.39
C ALA A 202 0.49 2.18 -0.46
N THR A 203 -0.29 1.28 0.14
CA THR A 203 -1.76 1.42 0.21
C THR A 203 -2.17 2.62 1.05
N ALA A 204 -1.53 2.81 2.21
CA ALA A 204 -1.81 3.93 3.10
C ALA A 204 -1.57 5.29 2.43
N PHE A 205 -0.43 5.44 1.76
CA PHE A 205 -0.05 6.67 1.07
C PHE A 205 -0.95 6.99 -0.13
N MET A 206 -1.46 5.97 -0.82
CA MET A 206 -2.53 6.16 -1.81
C MET A 206 -3.80 6.76 -1.20
N ALA A 207 -4.21 6.29 -0.01
CA ALA A 207 -5.39 6.80 0.70
C ALA A 207 -5.17 8.18 1.32
N MET A 208 -3.96 8.46 1.83
CA MET A 208 -3.57 9.76 2.38
C MET A 208 -3.51 10.86 1.32
N GLY A 209 -3.12 10.48 0.10
CA GLY A 209 -2.78 11.42 -0.96
C GLY A 209 -1.40 12.05 -0.78
N ILE A 210 -0.91 12.70 -1.84
CA ILE A 210 0.47 13.16 -1.96
C ILE A 210 0.88 14.16 -0.87
N GLU A 211 0.07 15.17 -0.58
CA GLU A 211 0.43 16.21 0.40
C GLU A 211 0.62 15.64 1.81
N ARG A 212 -0.33 14.79 2.25
CA ARG A 212 -0.25 14.12 3.55
C ARG A 212 0.91 13.13 3.61
N THR A 213 1.17 12.42 2.51
CA THR A 213 2.31 11.50 2.39
C THR A 213 3.64 12.24 2.55
N GLN A 214 3.83 13.36 1.84
CA GLN A 214 5.04 14.19 1.94
C GLN A 214 5.24 14.72 3.37
N ALA A 215 4.16 15.22 3.99
CA ALA A 215 4.21 15.70 5.37
C ALA A 215 4.55 14.59 6.37
N TRP A 216 3.96 13.40 6.18
CA TRP A 216 4.24 12.23 7.02
C TRP A 216 5.70 11.80 6.90
N VAL A 217 6.22 11.63 5.68
CA VAL A 217 7.60 11.22 5.45
C VAL A 217 8.58 12.21 6.05
N THR A 218 8.33 13.51 5.87
CA THR A 218 9.16 14.58 6.47
C THR A 218 9.16 14.49 8.00
N ARG A 219 7.99 14.27 8.62
CA ARG A 219 7.85 14.13 10.08
C ARG A 219 8.66 12.95 10.61
N GLN A 220 8.61 11.80 9.95
CA GLN A 220 9.35 10.61 10.37
C GLN A 220 10.87 10.81 10.26
N GLN A 221 11.34 11.48 9.20
CA GLN A 221 12.75 11.84 9.05
C GLN A 221 13.22 12.76 10.17
N CYS A 222 12.42 13.78 10.54
CA CYS A 222 12.75 14.70 11.64
C CYS A 222 12.71 14.03 13.02
N ALA A 223 11.88 13.00 13.21
CA ALA A 223 11.72 12.30 14.48
C ALA A 223 12.85 11.31 14.78
N GLY A 224 13.86 11.17 13.90
CA GLY A 224 14.95 10.22 14.09
C GLY A 224 14.52 8.75 14.05
N ARG A 225 13.27 8.46 13.66
CA ARG A 225 12.72 7.09 13.49
C ARG A 225 13.19 6.45 12.18
N VAL A 226 14.36 6.86 11.70
CA VAL A 226 14.99 6.48 10.43
C VAL A 226 15.46 5.01 10.45
N ASP A 227 15.26 4.28 11.54
CA ASP A 227 15.42 2.82 11.55
C ASP A 227 14.33 2.10 10.72
N GLU A 228 13.25 2.78 10.32
CA GLU A 228 12.30 2.33 9.29
C GLU A 228 12.49 3.18 8.02
N CYS A 229 13.55 2.91 7.24
CA CYS A 229 13.87 3.63 6.00
C CYS A 229 12.89 3.31 4.87
N LEU A 230 11.69 3.86 4.95
CA LEU A 230 10.77 3.90 3.82
C LEU A 230 11.30 4.89 2.79
N GLU A 231 11.57 4.42 1.59
CA GLU A 231 11.81 5.28 0.44
C GLU A 231 10.55 5.27 -0.41
N VAL A 232 10.09 6.44 -0.82
CA VAL A 232 8.79 6.60 -1.48
C VAL A 232 8.99 7.26 -2.83
N PHE A 233 8.35 6.71 -3.86
CA PHE A 233 8.18 7.31 -5.18
C PHE A 233 6.68 7.41 -5.47
N ALA A 234 6.19 8.59 -5.82
CA ALA A 234 4.77 8.81 -6.08
C ALA A 234 4.58 9.49 -7.44
N VAL A 235 3.52 9.07 -8.15
CA VAL A 235 3.03 9.71 -9.37
C VAL A 235 1.67 10.33 -9.07
N TYR A 236 1.49 11.60 -9.38
CA TYR A 236 0.27 12.33 -9.08
C TYR A 236 -0.08 13.35 -10.17
N ALA A 237 -1.36 13.70 -10.25
CA ALA A 237 -1.87 14.71 -11.18
C ALA A 237 -1.87 16.10 -10.52
N ALA A 238 -1.24 17.07 -11.18
CA ALA A 238 -1.33 18.48 -10.81
C ALA A 238 -2.72 19.06 -11.14
N PRO A 239 -3.07 20.26 -10.61
CA PRO A 239 -4.34 20.92 -10.90
C PRO A 239 -4.58 21.22 -12.39
N ASP A 240 -3.51 21.38 -13.17
CA ASP A 240 -3.57 21.59 -14.63
C ASP A 240 -3.67 20.27 -15.43
N GLY A 241 -3.79 19.13 -14.74
CA GLY A 241 -3.87 17.79 -15.35
C GLY A 241 -2.52 17.19 -15.75
N SER A 242 -1.42 17.91 -15.61
CA SER A 242 -0.08 17.38 -15.86
C SER A 242 0.28 16.30 -14.83
N LEU A 243 1.08 15.32 -15.25
CA LEU A 243 1.57 14.26 -14.37
C LEU A 243 2.91 14.68 -13.79
N LEU A 244 2.99 14.65 -12.47
CA LEU A 244 4.18 14.95 -11.69
C LEU A 244 4.65 13.70 -10.96
N THR A 245 5.93 13.70 -10.64
CA THR A 245 6.55 12.67 -9.80
C THR A 245 7.19 13.33 -8.58
N TRP A 246 7.19 12.63 -7.47
CA TRP A 246 7.89 13.01 -6.25
C TRP A 246 8.60 11.78 -5.68
N GLU A 247 9.82 11.95 -5.21
CA GLU A 247 10.58 10.88 -4.59
C GLU A 247 11.32 11.36 -3.34
N THR A 248 11.49 10.46 -2.36
CA THR A 248 12.37 10.72 -1.22
C THR A 248 13.82 10.84 -1.67
N PRO A 249 14.65 11.69 -1.01
CA PRO A 249 16.07 11.78 -1.33
C PRO A 249 16.77 10.40 -1.28
N GLY A 250 17.46 10.04 -2.36
CA GLY A 250 18.18 8.76 -2.44
C GLY A 250 17.31 7.55 -2.78
N PHE A 251 16.07 7.74 -3.25
CA PHE A 251 15.18 6.65 -3.65
C PHE A 251 15.86 5.64 -4.60
N GLY A 252 15.90 4.37 -4.19
CA GLY A 252 16.42 3.24 -4.95
C GLY A 252 17.94 3.17 -5.06
N THR A 253 18.67 3.80 -4.12
CA THR A 253 20.15 3.86 -4.14
C THR A 253 20.84 2.96 -3.10
N ARG A 254 20.10 2.08 -2.41
CA ARG A 254 20.60 1.21 -1.32
C ARG A 254 20.77 -0.27 -1.69
#